data_AF-A0A3C1BAT4-F1
#
_entry.id   AF-A0A3C1BAT4-F1
#
_cell.length_a   1.000
_cell.length_b   1.000
_cell.length_c   1.000
_cell.angle_alpha   90.00
_cell.angle_beta   90.00
_cell.angle_gamma   90.00
#
_symmetry.space_group_name_H-M   'P 1'
#
loop_
_entity.id
_entity.type
_entity.pdbx_description
1 polymer ?
#
loop_
_entity_poly.entity_id
_entity_poly.type
_entity_poly.pdbx_seq_one_letter_code
_entity_poly.pdbx_strand_id
1 'polypeptide(L)' 'MTYTPTSSRYDAMVYRRCGQSGLKLPAVSLGLWHNFGHDFPHHTKRKICQTAFDQGITHFDLANNYGPPPGSAEAAFGD' A
#
# COMPACT_ATOMS: atom_id res chain seq x y z
N MET A 1 -14.14 -5.90 12.09
CA MET A 1 -14.98 -6.16 10.90
C MET A 1 -14.07 -6.62 9.78
N THR A 2 -14.49 -7.62 9.01
CA THR A 2 -13.74 -8.07 7.84
C THR A 2 -13.80 -7.00 6.76
N TYR A 3 -12.66 -6.64 6.18
CA TYR A 3 -12.58 -5.71 5.06
C TYR A 3 -12.99 -6.40 3.76
N THR A 4 -13.84 -5.75 2.97
CA THR A 4 -14.21 -6.19 1.61
C THR A 4 -13.83 -5.07 0.63
N PRO A 5 -12.88 -5.30 -0.27
CA PRO A 5 -12.49 -4.30 -1.27
C PRO A 5 -13.65 -3.93 -2.19
N THR A 6 -13.73 -2.65 -2.58
CA THR A 6 -14.73 -2.20 -3.56
C THR A 6 -14.58 -2.94 -4.89
N SER A 7 -15.70 -3.39 -5.46
CA SER A 7 -15.73 -4.11 -6.74
C SER A 7 -15.26 -3.24 -7.92
N SER A 8 -15.40 -1.92 -7.80
CA SER A 8 -15.05 -0.94 -8.85
C SER A 8 -13.59 -0.48 -8.83
N ARG A 9 -12.72 -1.06 -7.99
CA ARG A 9 -11.34 -0.57 -7.78
C ARG A 9 -10.46 -0.54 -9.04
N TYR A 10 -10.84 -1.29 -10.07
CA TYR A 10 -10.08 -1.36 -11.32
C TYR A 10 -10.66 -0.49 -12.44
N ASP A 11 -11.78 0.20 -12.20
CA ASP A 11 -12.50 0.93 -13.25
C ASP A 11 -11.77 2.21 -13.65
N ALA A 12 -11.10 2.87 -12.70
CA ALA A 12 -10.48 4.18 -12.91
C ALA A 12 -8.93 4.16 -12.92
N MET A 13 -8.28 3.25 -12.19
CA MET A 13 -6.82 3.23 -12.09
C MET A 13 -6.17 2.89 -13.43
N VAL A 14 -5.22 3.72 -13.87
CA VAL A 14 -4.41 3.46 -15.06
C VAL A 14 -3.24 2.54 -14.70
N TYR A 15 -3.10 1.41 -15.38
CA TYR A 15 -1.99 0.48 -15.20
C TYR A 15 -0.97 0.59 -16.34
N ARG A 16 0.29 0.94 -16.01
CA ARG A 16 1.39 1.14 -16.96
C ARG A 16 2.36 -0.04 -16.93
N ARG A 17 2.83 -0.48 -18.10
CA ARG A 17 3.82 -1.55 -18.20
C ARG A 17 5.18 -1.08 -17.64
N CYS A 18 5.81 -1.90 -16.82
CA CYS A 18 7.15 -1.64 -16.28
C CYS A 18 8.21 -2.04 -17.32
N GLY A 19 8.60 -1.10 -18.19
CA GLY A 19 9.54 -1.36 -19.28
C GLY A 19 9.01 -2.39 -20.28
N GLN A 20 9.87 -3.33 -20.71
CA GLN A 20 9.52 -4.43 -21.63
C GLN A 20 9.04 -5.69 -20.90
N SER A 21 8.67 -5.60 -19.63
CA SER A 21 8.19 -6.74 -18.84
C SER A 21 6.69 -6.99 -18.99
N GLY A 22 6.22 -8.15 -18.52
CA GLY A 22 4.79 -8.45 -18.36
C GLY A 22 4.10 -7.67 -17.22
N LEU A 23 4.88 -7.11 -16.30
CA LEU A 23 4.38 -6.46 -15.09
C LEU A 23 3.76 -5.10 -15.42
N LYS A 24 2.55 -4.87 -14.92
CA LYS A 24 1.91 -3.55 -14.94
C LYS A 24 1.83 -3.01 -13.51
N LEU A 25 2.28 -1.78 -13.32
CA LEU A 25 2.16 -1.03 -12.07
C LEU A 25 1.04 0.00 -12.18
N PRO A 26 0.35 0.34 -11.07
CA PRO A 26 -0.61 1.43 -11.07
C PRO A 26 0.12 2.76 -11.33
N ALA A 27 -0.54 3.70 -11.99
CA ALA A 27 0.03 5.02 -12.31
C ALA A 27 0.40 5.81 -11.04
N VAL A 28 -0.22 5.47 -9.90
CA VAL A 28 0.11 5.93 -8.55
C VAL A 28 0.36 4.71 -7.66
N SER A 29 1.47 4.68 -6.93
CA SER A 29 1.83 3.63 -5.97
C SER A 29 1.92 4.21 -4.56
N LEU A 30 1.77 3.37 -3.51
CA LEU A 30 1.85 3.82 -2.12
C LEU A 30 3.16 3.38 -1.46
N GLY A 31 4.00 4.33 -1.05
CA GLY A 31 5.20 4.06 -0.25
C GLY A 31 4.94 4.15 1.26
N LEU A 32 5.57 3.27 2.03
CA LEU A 32 5.36 3.12 3.47
C LEU A 32 6.52 3.68 4.32
N TRP A 33 7.33 4.60 3.78
CA TRP A 33 8.48 5.16 4.49
C TRP A 33 8.12 5.83 5.81
N HIS A 34 7.05 6.65 5.81
CA HIS A 34 6.53 7.34 6.98
C HIS A 34 5.10 6.91 7.27
N ASN A 35 4.65 7.11 8.52
CA ASN A 35 3.29 6.81 9.01
C ASN A 35 2.98 5.32 9.18
N PHE A 36 3.95 4.43 8.93
CA PHE A 36 3.77 2.99 9.15
C PHE A 36 4.60 2.45 10.32
N GLY A 37 5.37 3.30 11.02
CA GLY A 37 6.11 2.98 12.23
C GLY A 37 5.27 2.86 13.51
N HIS A 38 5.87 2.40 14.61
CA HIS A 38 5.19 2.25 15.92
C HIS A 38 4.63 3.55 16.48
N ASP A 39 5.17 4.69 16.03
CA ASP A 39 4.75 6.04 16.37
C ASP A 39 3.43 6.46 15.71
N PHE A 40 2.87 5.63 14.82
CA PHE A 40 1.62 5.93 14.11
C PHE A 40 0.49 4.94 14.46
N PRO A 41 -0.76 5.39 14.64
CA PRO A 41 -1.86 4.50 15.02
C PRO A 41 -2.15 3.41 13.97
N HIS A 42 -2.12 2.14 14.40
CA HIS A 42 -2.29 0.99 13.49
C HIS A 42 -3.63 1.00 12.71
N HIS A 43 -4.74 1.43 13.34
CA HIS A 43 -6.02 1.54 12.64
C HIS A 43 -5.97 2.53 11.45
N THR A 44 -5.16 3.58 11.55
CA THR A 44 -4.99 4.55 10.46
C THR A 44 -4.13 3.95 9.35
N LYS A 45 -3.08 3.19 9.68
CA LYS A 45 -2.28 2.43 8.69
C LYS A 45 -3.16 1.51 7.84
N ARG A 46 -4.01 0.71 8.50
CA ARG A 46 -4.97 -0.18 7.82
C ARG A 46 -5.90 0.62 6.90
N LYS A 47 -6.45 1.73 7.39
CA LYS A 47 -7.35 2.60 6.60
C LYS A 47 -6.65 3.19 5.37
N ILE A 48 -5.40 3.60 5.48
CA ILE A 48 -4.61 4.09 4.35
C ILE A 48 -4.44 2.98 3.31
N CYS A 49 -4.01 1.77 3.70
CA CYS A 49 -3.84 0.64 2.79
C CYS A 49 -5.15 0.23 2.09
N GLN A 50 -6.24 0.16 2.86
CA GLN A 50 -7.57 -0.19 2.33
C GLN A 50 -8.05 0.85 1.32
N THR A 51 -7.93 2.14 1.66
CA THR A 51 -8.30 3.24 0.75
C THR A 51 -7.47 3.20 -0.53
N ALA A 52 -6.16 2.97 -0.43
CA ALA A 52 -5.28 2.86 -1.59
C ALA A 52 -5.74 1.70 -2.50
N PHE A 53 -6.02 0.52 -1.93
CA PHE A 53 -6.46 -0.63 -2.69
C PHE A 53 -7.86 -0.45 -3.30
N ASP A 54 -8.77 0.21 -2.59
CA ASP A 54 -10.10 0.56 -3.10
C ASP A 54 -10.04 1.54 -4.29
N GLN A 55 -8.98 2.35 -4.37
CA GLN A 55 -8.68 3.23 -5.51
C GLN A 55 -7.83 2.56 -6.60
N GLY A 56 -7.61 1.24 -6.51
CA GLY A 56 -6.87 0.48 -7.51
C GLY A 56 -5.35 0.54 -7.39
N ILE A 57 -4.80 1.13 -6.33
CA ILE A 57 -3.35 1.05 -6.07
C ILE A 57 -3.02 -0.40 -5.68
N THR A 58 -2.30 -1.10 -6.55
CA THR A 58 -1.89 -2.49 -6.37
C THR A 58 -0.40 -2.66 -6.04
N HIS A 59 0.32 -1.57 -5.82
CA HIS A 59 1.73 -1.58 -5.45
C HIS A 59 1.95 -0.81 -4.15
N PHE A 60 2.43 -1.54 -3.15
CA PHE A 60 2.88 -1.03 -1.86
C PHE A 60 4.41 -1.17 -1.81
N ASP A 61 5.10 -0.07 -1.55
CA ASP A 61 6.57 0.01 -1.51
C ASP A 61 7.07 0.11 -0.07
N LEU A 62 8.05 -0.74 0.27
CA LEU A 62 8.63 -0.88 1.60
C LEU A 62 10.16 -0.97 1.51
N ALA A 63 10.81 -0.79 2.65
CA ALA A 63 12.21 -1.14 2.85
C ALA A 63 12.45 -1.62 4.28
N ASN A 64 13.52 -2.38 4.45
CA ASN A 64 13.93 -3.01 5.71
C ASN A 64 14.03 -2.04 6.91
N ASN A 65 14.31 -0.75 6.68
CA ASN A 65 14.48 0.25 7.73
C ASN A 65 13.32 1.25 7.84
N TYR A 66 12.24 1.06 7.07
CA TYR A 66 11.06 1.90 7.19
C TYR A 66 10.40 1.71 8.57
N GLY A 67 9.87 2.81 9.12
CA GLY A 67 9.48 2.93 10.52
C GLY A 67 9.26 4.39 10.93
N PRO A 68 9.59 4.81 12.17
CA PRO A 68 10.44 4.15 13.19
C PRO A 68 9.70 3.18 14.14
N PRO A 69 10.40 2.23 14.79
CA PRO A 69 11.81 1.85 14.57
C PRO A 69 12.01 1.10 13.24
N PRO A 70 13.25 0.89 12.76
CA PRO A 70 13.52 0.07 11.57
C PRO A 70 12.77 -1.27 11.59
N GLY A 71 12.16 -1.64 10.48
CA GLY A 71 11.37 -2.88 10.31
C GLY A 71 9.92 -2.79 10.81
N SER A 72 9.56 -1.76 11.57
CA SER A 72 8.19 -1.63 12.08
C SER A 72 7.15 -1.38 11.00
N ALA A 73 7.52 -0.75 9.88
CA ALA A 73 6.61 -0.59 8.75
C ALA A 73 6.28 -1.94 8.08
N GLU A 74 7.28 -2.81 7.90
CA GLU A 74 7.08 -4.17 7.36
C GLU A 74 6.22 -5.01 8.31
N ALA A 75 6.51 -4.97 9.61
CA ALA A 75 5.71 -5.67 10.62
C ALA A 75 4.25 -5.17 10.63
N ALA A 76 4.03 -3.85 10.56
CA ALA A 76 2.69 -3.29 10.56
C ALA A 76 1.91 -3.57 9.27
N PHE A 77 2.58 -3.78 8.14
CA PHE A 77 1.93 -4.16 6.87
C PHE A 77 1.57 -5.65 6.84
N GLY A 78 2.28 -6.49 7.59
CA GLY A 78 2.00 -7.93 7.70
C GLY A 78 0.80 -8.31 8.58
N ASP A 79 0.25 -7.36 9.35
CA ASP A 79 -0.86 -7.54 10.33
C ASP A 79 -2.23 -7.01 9.81
#